data_AF-A0A947GKI5-F1
#
_entry.id   AF-A0A947GKI5-F1
#
_cell.length_a   1.000
_cell.length_b   1.000
_cell.length_c   1.000
_cell.angle_alpha   90.00
_cell.angle_beta   90.00
_cell.angle_gamma   90.00
#
_symmetry.space_group_name_H-M   'P 1'
#
loop_
_entity.id
_entity.type
_entity.pdbx_description
1 polymer ?
#
loop_
_entity_poly.entity_id
_entity_poly.type
_entity_poly.pdbx_seq_one_letter_code
_entity_poly.pdbx_strand_id
1 'polypeptide(L)' 'MDLREQLAALEHEQWAHWTRYMLDNLTSENITRWRQQIETPYTELSDEEKESDLHWADKVLNLLEHND' A
#
# COMPACT_ATOMS: atom_id res chain seq x y z
N MET A 1 -10.85 18.02 10.44
CA MET A 1 -10.77 17.55 9.04
C MET A 1 -11.82 16.46 8.92
N ASP A 2 -12.70 16.49 7.92
CA ASP A 2 -13.71 15.43 7.80
C ASP A 2 -13.05 14.07 7.50
N LEU A 3 -13.79 12.98 7.65
CA LEU A 3 -13.27 11.63 7.43
C LEU A 3 -12.73 11.44 6.00
N ARG A 4 -13.35 12.09 5.00
CA ARG A 4 -12.91 11.97 3.62
C ARG A 4 -11.52 12.58 3.42
N GLU A 5 -11.28 13.77 3.98
CA GLU A 5 -9.98 14.42 3.92
C GLU A 5 -8.91 13.66 4.73
N GLN A 6 -9.28 13.05 5.86
CA GLN A 6 -8.34 12.20 6.60
C GLN A 6 -7.94 10.95 5.80
N LEU A 7 -8.91 10.29 5.15
CA LEU A 7 -8.63 9.15 4.28
C LEU A 7 -7.81 9.55 3.05
N ALA A 8 -8.08 10.72 2.46
CA ALA A 8 -7.27 11.25 1.36
C ALA A 8 -5.82 11.55 1.78
N ALA A 9 -5.61 12.07 3.00
CA ALA A 9 -4.28 12.27 3.54
C ALA A 9 -3.53 10.94 3.73
N LEU A 10 -4.22 9.89 4.19
CA LEU A 10 -3.64 8.56 4.33
C LEU A 10 -3.30 7.91 2.97
N GLU A 11 -4.18 8.05 1.98
CA GLU A 11 -3.93 7.58 0.61
C GLU A 11 -2.70 8.26 0.01
N HIS A 12 -2.57 9.58 0.21
CA HIS A 12 -1.40 10.32 -0.25
C HIS A 12 -0.10 9.86 0.43
N GLU A 13 -0.16 9.56 1.74
CA GLU A 13 0.97 8.99 2.48
C GLU A 13 1.38 7.63 1.88
N GLN A 14 0.40 6.75 1.59
CA GLN A 14 0.63 5.46 0.96
C GLN A 14 1.29 5.60 -0.41
N TRP A 15 0.73 6.44 -1.27
CA TRP A 15 1.28 6.71 -2.60
C TRP A 15 2.71 7.25 -2.52
N ALA A 16 2.98 8.21 -1.63
CA ALA A 16 4.31 8.81 -1.49
C ALA A 16 5.33 7.81 -0.95
N HIS A 17 4.94 6.95 0.00
CA HIS A 17 5.76 5.88 0.52
C HIS A 17 6.21 4.92 -0.58
N TRP A 18 5.26 4.36 -1.34
CA TRP A 18 5.55 3.40 -2.40
C TRP A 18 6.29 4.04 -3.57
N THR A 19 5.94 5.25 -3.95
CA THR A 19 6.64 5.97 -5.02
C THR A 19 8.10 6.19 -4.66
N ARG A 20 8.41 6.61 -3.43
CA ARG A 20 9.79 6.77 -2.98
C ARG A 20 10.53 5.43 -2.98
N TYR A 21 9.93 4.40 -2.39
CA TYR A 21 10.51 3.06 -2.37
C TYR A 21 10.81 2.54 -3.78
N MET A 22 9.89 2.71 -4.72
CA MET A 22 10.11 2.33 -6.11
C MET A 22 11.29 3.10 -6.71
N LEU A 23 11.29 4.43 -6.63
CA LEU A 23 12.35 5.28 -7.18
C LEU A 23 13.74 4.91 -6.64
N ASP A 24 13.82 4.61 -5.33
CA ASP A 24 15.07 4.21 -4.67
C ASP A 24 15.52 2.79 -5.05
N ASN A 25 14.62 1.95 -5.60
CA ASN A 25 14.85 0.53 -5.86
C ASN A 25 14.56 0.10 -7.32
N LEU A 26 14.60 1.03 -8.28
CA LEU A 26 14.34 0.78 -9.71
C LEU A 26 15.45 -0.07 -10.37
N THR A 27 15.43 -1.38 -10.15
CA THR A 27 16.27 -2.37 -10.81
C THR A 27 15.44 -3.25 -11.75
N SER A 28 16.06 -3.84 -12.78
CA SER A 28 15.35 -4.75 -13.70
C SER A 28 14.71 -5.95 -12.98
N GLU A 29 15.37 -6.44 -11.94
CA GLU A 29 14.85 -7.52 -11.07
C GLU A 29 13.60 -7.07 -10.31
N ASN A 30 13.66 -5.92 -9.65
CA ASN A 30 12.51 -5.38 -8.92
C ASN A 30 11.34 -5.05 -9.85
N ILE A 31 11.61 -4.47 -11.02
CA ILE A 31 10.56 -4.19 -12.02
C ILE A 31 9.88 -5.50 -12.46
N THR A 32 10.65 -6.56 -12.68
CA THR A 32 10.08 -7.87 -13.06
C THR A 32 9.22 -8.44 -11.95
N ARG A 33 9.72 -8.42 -10.71
CA ARG A 33 8.99 -8.87 -9.52
C ARG A 33 7.68 -8.09 -9.33
N TRP A 34 7.74 -6.75 -9.34
CA TRP A 34 6.55 -5.92 -9.15
C TRP A 34 5.52 -6.10 -10.26
N ARG A 35 5.95 -6.31 -11.52
CA ARG A 35 5.03 -6.65 -12.62
C ARG A 35 4.27 -7.94 -12.37
N GLN A 36 4.97 -8.98 -11.89
CA GLN A 36 4.31 -10.24 -11.53
C GLN A 36 3.31 -10.01 -10.39
N GLN A 37 3.72 -9.30 -9.33
CA GLN A 37 2.86 -9.03 -8.17
C GLN A 37 1.57 -8.28 -8.53
N ILE A 38 1.63 -7.26 -9.39
CA ILE A 38 0.42 -6.52 -9.80
C ILE A 38 -0.48 -7.32 -10.76
N GLU A 39 0.04 -8.35 -11.42
CA GLU A 39 -0.72 -9.25 -12.30
C GLU A 39 -1.32 -10.44 -11.52
N THR A 40 -0.75 -10.79 -10.36
CA THR A 40 -1.22 -11.85 -9.47
C THR A 40 -2.41 -11.40 -8.63
N PRO A 41 -3.54 -12.13 -8.61
CA PRO A 41 -4.66 -11.82 -7.72
C PRO A 41 -4.22 -11.84 -6.25
N TYR A 42 -4.76 -10.93 -5.41
CA TYR A 42 -4.40 -10.86 -3.98
C TYR A 42 -4.48 -12.21 -3.25
N THR A 43 -5.48 -13.03 -3.56
CA THR A 43 -5.65 -14.36 -2.94
C THR A 43 -4.51 -15.32 -3.24
N GLU A 44 -3.78 -15.10 -4.32
CA GLU A 44 -2.67 -15.92 -4.81
C GLU A 44 -1.29 -15.37 -4.44
N LEU A 45 -1.21 -14.16 -3.87
CA LEU A 45 0.02 -13.62 -3.29
C LEU A 45 0.46 -14.45 -2.08
N SER A 46 1.78 -14.55 -1.87
CA SER A 46 2.34 -15.10 -0.63
C SER A 46 1.99 -14.22 0.58
N ASP A 47 2.12 -14.78 1.78
CA ASP A 47 1.83 -14.03 3.00
C ASP A 47 2.81 -12.85 3.18
N GLU A 48 4.07 -13.03 2.77
CA GLU A 48 5.08 -11.97 2.77
C GLU A 48 4.73 -10.83 1.79
N GLU A 49 4.14 -11.14 0.65
CA GLU A 49 3.72 -10.13 -0.32
C GLU A 49 2.50 -9.34 0.17
N LYS A 50 1.58 -10.01 0.87
CA LYS A 50 0.39 -9.38 1.45
C LYS A 50 0.68 -8.49 2.65
N GLU A 51 1.80 -8.71 3.35
CA GLU A 51 2.10 -8.03 4.61
C GLU A 51 1.97 -6.50 4.48
N SER A 52 2.47 -5.94 3.38
CA SER A 52 2.45 -4.51 3.17
C SER A 52 1.05 -3.96 2.85
N ASP A 53 0.23 -4.72 2.12
CA ASP A 53 -1.16 -4.38 1.84
C ASP A 53 -2.00 -4.39 3.12
N LEU A 54 -1.81 -5.43 3.94
CA LEU A 54 -2.48 -5.59 5.23
C LEU A 54 -2.12 -4.45 6.19
N HIS A 55 -0.84 -4.07 6.27
CA HIS A 55 -0.41 -2.94 7.12
C HIS A 55 -1.11 -1.62 6.74
N TRP A 56 -1.30 -1.34 5.45
CA TRP A 56 -2.03 -0.15 5.03
C TRP A 56 -3.55 -0.28 5.24
N ALA A 57 -4.11 -1.47 5.07
CA ALA A 57 -5.52 -1.72 5.42
C ALA A 57 -5.79 -1.49 6.91
N ASP A 58 -4.88 -1.91 7.80
CA ASP A 58 -4.98 -1.68 9.23
C ASP A 58 -4.96 -0.19 9.59
N LYS A 59 -4.17 0.63 8.88
CA LYS A 59 -4.21 2.09 9.06
C LYS A 59 -5.57 2.68 8.70
N VAL A 60 -6.20 2.18 7.62
CA VAL A 60 -7.54 2.61 7.22
C VAL A 60 -8.57 2.21 8.28
N LEU A 61 -8.52 0.97 8.76
CA LEU A 61 -9.41 0.48 9.83
C LEU A 61 -9.25 1.32 11.10
N ASN A 62 -8.01 1.61 11.50
CA ASN A 62 -7.73 2.44 12.67
C ASN A 62 -8.35 3.84 12.55
N LEU A 63 -8.24 4.50 11.39
CA LEU A 63 -8.89 5.79 11.16
C LEU A 63 -10.42 5.70 11.26
N LEU A 64 -11.03 4.64 10.71
CA LEU A 64 -12.47 4.47 10.76
C LEU A 64 -12.99 4.20 12.17
N GLU A 65 -12.25 3.44 12.97
CA GLU A 65 -12.60 3.12 14.37
C GLU A 65 -12.46 4.30 15.33
N HIS A 66 -11.67 5.32 14.97
CA HIS A 66 -11.37 6.48 15.82
C HIS A 66 -11.93 7.81 15.28
N ASN A 67 -12.75 7.77 14.23
CA ASN A 67 -13.53 8.91 13.75
C ASN A 67 -14.91 8.96 14.44
N ASP A 68 -14.92 9.30 15.72
CA ASP A 68 -16.12 9.68 16.49
C ASP A 68 -16.55 11.13 16.22
#